data_AF-A0A2A5V9R6-F1
#
_entry.id   AF-A0A2A5V9R6-F1
#
_cell.length_a   1.000
_cell.length_b   1.000
_cell.length_c   1.000
_cell.angle_alpha   90.00
_cell.angle_beta   90.00
_cell.angle_gamma   90.00
#
_symmetry.space_group_name_H-M   'P 1'
#
loop_
_entity.id
_entity.type
_entity.pdbx_description
1 polymer ?
#
loop_
_entity_poly.entity_id
_entity_poly.type
_entity_poly.pdbx_seq_one_letter_code
_entity_poly.pdbx_strand_id
1 'polypeptide(L)'
;MKKYYTRACNFFYGLNSKKLVKARSALPLCGDKKISFNQVEIFTKDKKKVNSIIVDIKDIKKLPQAVKKKVYKDIKEITKKREFLNNKNHLLMGVLNLTPDSFSDGGKFNSLKKATQRIKFMIEAGADIIDVGGESTRPGSKIVSQKLEVQRVKHVLKNFKNKYPKTLLSVDTRKSLVMNFSLKHKMDIINDVSCFKFDPKSFNTIKGHNIWKIIHHMQGTPQTMQIKPQYNNVLLDIYDFFEKEIKKFKKQKYNKKLILDPGIGFGKNLKHNLMILNKISLFHSLGFPILIGTSRKRFISQVSEKYDTKERIGGTLASITFSLSQGVKIFRVHNVEEIKQGILIFEALLKK
;
A
#
# COMPACT_ATOMS: atom_id res chain seq x y z
N MET A 1 4.16 -24.85 16.08
CA MET A 1 4.75 -23.81 16.96
C MET A 1 3.79 -22.63 17.02
N LYS A 2 3.43 -22.17 18.23
CA LYS A 2 2.56 -20.98 18.40
C LYS A 2 3.28 -19.74 17.90
N LYS A 3 2.56 -18.88 17.16
CA LYS A 3 3.07 -17.59 16.68
C LYS A 3 2.20 -16.45 17.21
N TYR A 4 2.85 -15.35 17.58
CA TYR A 4 2.18 -14.17 18.14
C TYR A 4 2.36 -12.97 17.23
N TYR A 5 1.33 -12.14 17.17
CA TYR A 5 1.29 -10.94 16.34
C TYR A 5 0.66 -9.80 17.12
N THR A 6 1.14 -8.58 16.91
CA THR A 6 0.70 -7.41 17.68
C THR A 6 0.14 -6.34 16.75
N ARG A 7 -1.07 -5.88 17.02
CA ARG A 7 -1.73 -4.78 16.32
C ARG A 7 -2.00 -3.63 17.27
N ALA A 8 -1.73 -2.40 16.85
CA ALA A 8 -2.13 -1.19 17.57
C ALA A 8 -3.65 -0.96 17.45
N CYS A 9 -4.29 -0.60 18.56
CA CYS A 9 -5.74 -0.43 18.68
C CYS A 9 -6.08 0.79 19.55
N ASN A 10 -7.33 1.25 19.49
CA ASN A 10 -7.83 2.40 20.25
C ASN A 10 -7.00 3.67 20.00
N PHE A 11 -7.18 4.25 18.82
CA PHE A 11 -6.39 5.38 18.33
C PHE A 11 -6.90 6.73 18.86
N PHE A 12 -5.96 7.61 19.16
CA PHE A 12 -6.18 9.01 19.50
C PHE A 12 -5.51 9.91 18.47
N TYR A 13 -6.05 11.12 18.28
CA TYR A 13 -5.60 12.05 17.24
C TYR A 13 -5.32 13.45 17.80
N GLY A 14 -4.69 14.30 16.99
CA GLY A 14 -4.62 15.74 17.24
C GLY A 14 -3.92 16.13 18.54
N LEU A 15 -4.49 17.11 19.24
CA LEU A 15 -3.98 17.59 20.53
C LEU A 15 -4.17 16.55 21.64
N ASN A 16 -5.27 15.80 21.61
CA ASN A 16 -5.53 14.73 22.57
C ASN A 16 -4.42 13.67 22.54
N SER A 17 -4.06 13.18 21.34
CA SER A 17 -2.93 12.26 21.15
C SER A 17 -1.63 12.79 21.76
N LYS A 18 -1.29 14.07 21.49
CA LYS A 18 -0.07 14.68 22.03
C LYS A 18 -0.07 14.71 23.56
N LYS A 19 -1.21 15.03 24.18
CA LYS A 19 -1.37 15.04 25.66
C LYS A 19 -1.16 13.64 26.23
N LEU A 20 -1.79 12.61 25.66
CA LEU A 20 -1.67 11.22 26.12
C LEU A 20 -0.25 10.66 25.95
N VAL A 21 0.41 10.96 24.82
CA VAL A 21 1.82 10.58 24.61
C VAL A 21 2.74 11.27 25.61
N LYS A 22 2.51 12.56 25.92
CA LYS A 22 3.28 13.30 26.95
C LYS A 22 3.08 12.68 28.34
N ALA A 23 1.86 12.27 28.66
CA ALA A 23 1.51 11.60 29.92
C ALA A 23 1.93 10.11 29.97
N ARG A 24 2.53 9.57 28.90
CA ARG A 24 2.89 8.14 28.77
C ARG A 24 1.70 7.17 28.90
N SER A 25 0.47 7.67 28.70
CA SER A 25 -0.76 6.87 28.68
C SER A 25 -1.14 6.36 27.29
N ALA A 26 -0.42 6.80 26.25
CA ALA A 26 -0.50 6.27 24.89
C ALA A 26 0.90 6.26 24.24
N LEU A 27 1.08 5.43 23.21
CA LEU A 27 2.29 5.33 22.42
C LEU A 27 2.10 5.97 21.02
N PRO A 28 3.07 6.73 20.50
CA PRO A 28 2.95 7.35 19.17
C PRO A 28 3.00 6.29 18.07
N LEU A 29 2.11 6.38 17.09
CA LEU A 29 2.13 5.49 15.93
C LEU A 29 3.14 6.00 14.90
N CYS A 30 4.03 5.13 14.42
CA CYS A 30 4.98 5.45 13.35
C CYS A 30 5.86 6.69 13.64
N GLY A 31 6.14 6.97 14.91
CA GLY A 31 6.89 8.13 15.39
C GLY A 31 6.13 9.47 15.32
N ASP A 32 4.86 9.46 14.96
CA ASP A 32 4.03 10.65 14.87
C ASP A 32 3.24 10.85 16.17
N LYS A 33 3.48 11.96 16.87
CA LYS A 33 2.77 12.26 18.13
C LYS A 33 1.32 12.70 17.92
N LYS A 34 0.91 13.02 16.69
CA LYS A 34 -0.47 13.41 16.35
C LYS A 34 -1.40 12.21 16.21
N ILE A 35 -0.87 11.00 16.18
CA ILE A 35 -1.64 9.75 16.19
C ILE A 35 -1.01 8.78 17.18
N SER A 36 -1.78 8.30 18.14
CA SER A 36 -1.28 7.40 19.19
C SER A 36 -2.28 6.31 19.50
N PHE A 37 -1.87 5.30 20.25
CA PHE A 37 -2.69 4.16 20.67
C PHE A 37 -2.35 3.76 22.10
N ASN A 38 -3.33 3.27 22.87
CA ASN A 38 -3.11 2.77 24.23
C ASN A 38 -3.50 1.30 24.42
N GLN A 39 -3.99 0.64 23.38
CA GLN A 39 -4.31 -0.79 23.42
C GLN A 39 -3.57 -1.52 22.31
N VAL A 40 -3.27 -2.79 22.55
CA VAL A 40 -2.82 -3.71 21.52
C VAL A 40 -3.74 -4.93 21.45
N GLU A 41 -4.07 -5.35 20.22
CA GLU A 41 -4.67 -6.65 19.97
C GLU A 41 -3.56 -7.66 19.68
N ILE A 42 -3.49 -8.71 20.48
CA ILE A 42 -2.48 -9.76 20.40
C ILE A 42 -3.13 -11.00 19.81
N PHE A 43 -2.72 -11.38 18.60
CA PHE A 43 -3.17 -12.62 17.96
C PHE A 43 -2.24 -13.77 18.34
N THR A 44 -2.82 -14.92 18.66
CA THR A 44 -2.11 -16.19 18.82
C THR A 44 -2.58 -17.14 17.73
N LYS A 45 -1.66 -17.58 16.87
CA LYS A 45 -1.90 -18.62 15.86
C LYS A 45 -1.27 -19.93 16.33
N ASP A 46 -2.10 -20.94 16.52
CA ASP A 46 -1.67 -22.31 16.78
C ASP A 46 -2.23 -23.24 15.71
N LYS A 47 -1.35 -23.69 14.80
CA LYS A 47 -1.76 -24.36 13.55
C LYS A 47 -2.76 -23.49 12.78
N LYS A 48 -4.02 -23.93 12.69
CA LYS A 48 -5.14 -23.20 12.02
C LYS A 48 -6.01 -22.39 12.99
N LYS A 49 -5.88 -22.60 14.31
CA LYS A 49 -6.67 -21.88 15.32
C LYS A 49 -6.06 -20.50 15.55
N VAL A 50 -6.88 -19.46 15.51
CA VAL A 50 -6.48 -18.08 15.76
C VAL A 50 -7.38 -17.49 16.83
N ASN A 51 -6.77 -17.06 17.93
CA ASN A 51 -7.43 -16.33 19.00
C ASN A 51 -6.80 -14.95 19.11
N SER A 52 -7.54 -13.96 19.62
CA SER A 52 -6.96 -12.67 19.99
C SER A 52 -7.48 -12.19 21.34
N ILE A 53 -6.64 -11.38 22.00
CA ILE A 53 -6.99 -10.65 23.21
C ILE A 53 -6.61 -9.18 23.03
N ILE A 54 -7.35 -8.26 23.61
CA ILE A 54 -7.01 -6.84 23.65
C ILE A 54 -6.46 -6.52 25.04
N VAL A 55 -5.32 -5.82 25.08
CA VAL A 55 -4.58 -5.52 26.31
C VAL A 55 -4.19 -4.05 26.29
N ASP A 56 -4.41 -3.35 27.40
CA ASP A 56 -3.91 -1.99 27.59
C ASP A 56 -2.37 -2.01 27.68
N ILE A 57 -1.71 -0.99 27.15
CA ILE A 57 -0.24 -0.87 27.18
C ILE A 57 0.32 -0.99 28.60
N LYS A 58 -0.42 -0.56 29.63
CA LYS A 58 0.00 -0.65 31.05
C LYS A 58 0.01 -2.09 31.59
N ASP A 59 -0.76 -2.98 30.96
CA ASP A 59 -0.96 -4.36 31.39
C ASP A 59 -0.08 -5.36 30.62
N ILE A 60 0.69 -4.92 29.61
CA ILE A 60 1.63 -5.76 28.85
C ILE A 60 2.62 -6.48 29.77
N LYS A 61 3.04 -5.84 30.87
CA LYS A 61 3.97 -6.43 31.85
C LYS A 61 3.44 -7.71 32.51
N LYS A 62 2.11 -7.87 32.57
CA LYS A 62 1.40 -9.03 33.15
C LYS A 62 1.32 -10.22 32.20
N LEU A 63 1.70 -10.04 30.92
CA LEU A 63 1.62 -11.12 29.93
C LEU A 63 2.68 -12.20 30.16
N PRO A 64 2.41 -13.45 29.74
CA PRO A 64 3.39 -14.53 29.74
C PRO A 64 4.68 -14.12 29.02
N GLN A 65 5.83 -14.56 29.54
CA GLN A 65 7.16 -14.07 29.11
C GLN A 65 7.39 -14.13 27.59
N ALA A 66 7.00 -15.23 26.94
CA ALA A 66 7.13 -15.40 25.49
C ALA A 66 6.29 -14.38 24.69
N VAL A 67 5.05 -14.14 25.11
CA VAL A 67 4.13 -13.17 24.49
C VAL A 67 4.66 -11.76 24.71
N LYS A 68 4.99 -11.43 25.96
CA LYS A 68 5.54 -10.13 26.37
C LYS A 68 6.76 -9.72 25.55
N LYS A 69 7.73 -10.63 25.36
CA LYS A 69 8.93 -10.38 24.55
C LYS A 69 8.60 -10.04 23.10
N LYS A 70 7.64 -10.76 22.49
CA LYS A 70 7.20 -10.50 21.12
C LYS A 70 6.43 -9.18 21.01
N VAL A 71 5.51 -8.90 21.94
CA VAL A 71 4.73 -7.65 21.98
C VAL A 71 5.63 -6.42 22.10
N TYR A 72 6.61 -6.42 23.00
CA TYR A 72 7.55 -5.30 23.11
C TYR A 72 8.40 -5.09 21.85
N LYS A 73 8.83 -6.19 21.21
CA LYS A 73 9.54 -6.10 19.92
C LYS A 73 8.66 -5.46 18.85
N ASP A 74 7.41 -5.89 18.75
CA ASP A 74 6.47 -5.35 17.77
C ASP A 74 6.13 -3.89 18.04
N ILE A 75 5.91 -3.51 19.30
CA ILE A 75 5.69 -2.11 19.71
C ILE A 75 6.87 -1.22 19.32
N LYS A 76 8.10 -1.72 19.43
CA LYS A 76 9.28 -0.97 18.96
C LYS A 76 9.19 -0.66 17.47
N GLU A 77 8.76 -1.62 16.65
CA GLU A 77 8.56 -1.38 15.21
C GLU A 77 7.33 -0.51 14.92
N ILE A 78 6.22 -0.69 15.64
CA ILE A 78 5.00 0.12 15.50
C ILE A 78 5.29 1.60 15.78
N THR A 79 6.05 1.91 16.82
CA THR A 79 6.31 3.29 17.27
C THR A 79 7.48 3.96 16.55
N LYS A 80 8.28 3.20 15.80
CA LYS A 80 9.44 3.72 15.06
C LYS A 80 9.03 4.67 13.93
N LYS A 81 9.73 5.81 13.81
CA LYS A 81 9.54 6.75 12.69
C LYS A 81 9.72 6.03 11.35
N ARG A 82 8.79 6.22 10.43
CA ARG A 82 8.90 5.68 9.07
C ARG A 82 9.85 6.53 8.25
N GLU A 83 10.87 5.90 7.68
CA GLU A 83 11.84 6.55 6.78
C GLU A 83 11.27 6.60 5.36
N PHE A 84 10.10 7.21 5.11
CA PHE A 84 9.52 7.31 3.75
C PHE A 84 9.10 8.75 3.43
N LEU A 85 9.77 9.34 2.43
CA LEU A 85 9.47 10.60 1.73
C LEU A 85 8.77 11.70 2.57
N ASN A 86 9.58 12.63 3.10
CA ASN A 86 9.22 13.86 3.83
C ASN A 86 8.20 13.71 4.99
N ASN A 87 8.06 14.76 5.79
CA ASN A 87 7.12 14.79 6.93
C ASN A 87 5.66 15.05 6.46
N LYS A 88 5.20 14.40 5.39
CA LYS A 88 3.79 14.50 4.95
C LYS A 88 2.89 13.55 5.75
N ASN A 89 1.64 13.98 5.96
CA ASN A 89 0.63 13.17 6.66
C ASN A 89 0.07 12.05 5.75
N HIS A 90 -0.03 12.31 4.45
CA HIS A 90 -0.45 11.37 3.42
C HIS A 90 0.31 11.62 2.10
N LEU A 91 0.28 10.63 1.22
CA LEU A 91 0.81 10.66 -0.13
C LEU A 91 -0.23 10.06 -1.08
N LEU A 92 -0.54 10.79 -2.15
CA LEU A 92 -1.43 10.30 -3.21
C LEU A 92 -0.60 9.76 -4.39
N MET A 93 -0.88 8.52 -4.76
CA MET A 93 -0.33 7.85 -5.93
C MET A 93 -1.40 7.80 -7.03
N GLY A 94 -1.28 8.70 -8.00
CA GLY A 94 -2.19 8.80 -9.15
C GLY A 94 -1.90 7.74 -10.20
N VAL A 95 -2.91 6.99 -10.60
CA VAL A 95 -2.78 5.89 -11.57
C VAL A 95 -2.81 6.41 -13.01
N LEU A 96 -1.79 6.07 -13.80
CA LEU A 96 -1.70 6.31 -15.24
C LEU A 96 -1.55 5.00 -16.01
N ASN A 97 -2.67 4.44 -16.51
CA ASN A 97 -2.65 3.18 -17.27
C ASN A 97 -2.55 3.44 -18.78
N LEU A 98 -1.38 3.23 -19.38
CA LEU A 98 -1.14 3.40 -20.81
C LEU A 98 -1.55 2.15 -21.62
N THR A 99 -2.77 1.66 -21.39
CA THR A 99 -3.37 0.53 -22.13
C THR A 99 -4.30 1.03 -23.24
N PRO A 100 -4.50 0.26 -24.34
CA PRO A 100 -5.39 0.64 -25.43
C PRO A 100 -6.80 1.03 -24.97
N ASP A 101 -7.39 0.25 -24.07
CA ASP A 101 -8.72 0.49 -23.48
C ASP A 101 -8.85 1.82 -22.71
N SER A 102 -7.73 2.48 -22.42
CA SER A 102 -7.70 3.77 -21.70
C SER A 102 -7.41 4.96 -22.62
N PHE A 103 -7.03 4.71 -23.89
CA PHE A 103 -6.57 5.74 -24.84
C PHE A 103 -7.02 5.47 -26.28
N SER A 104 -8.09 4.69 -26.49
CA SER A 104 -8.55 4.16 -27.78
C SER A 104 -8.91 5.24 -28.82
N ASP A 105 -9.31 6.43 -28.39
CA ASP A 105 -10.02 7.37 -29.28
C ASP A 105 -9.09 8.39 -29.96
N GLY A 106 -8.07 7.96 -30.74
CA GLY A 106 -7.43 8.89 -31.70
C GLY A 106 -5.93 8.75 -32.00
N GLY A 107 -5.37 7.54 -32.03
CA GLY A 107 -4.01 7.31 -32.53
C GLY A 107 -2.86 7.62 -31.55
N LYS A 108 -1.61 7.34 -31.97
CA LYS A 108 -0.40 7.36 -31.11
C LYS A 108 -0.03 8.76 -30.57
N PHE A 109 -0.22 9.81 -31.36
CA PHE A 109 0.10 11.19 -30.91
C PHE A 109 -0.93 11.72 -29.92
N ASN A 110 -2.22 11.42 -30.15
CA ASN A 110 -3.29 11.82 -29.25
C ASN A 110 -3.16 11.10 -27.89
N SER A 111 -2.73 9.84 -27.88
CA SER A 111 -2.51 9.11 -26.62
C SER A 111 -1.37 9.68 -25.77
N LEU A 112 -0.28 10.16 -26.38
CA LEU A 112 0.82 10.83 -25.67
C LEU A 112 0.43 12.20 -25.11
N LYS A 113 -0.32 13.00 -25.89
CA LYS A 113 -0.84 14.29 -25.43
C LYS A 113 -1.80 14.09 -24.25
N LYS A 114 -2.75 13.16 -24.38
CA LYS A 114 -3.69 12.77 -23.30
C LYS A 114 -2.93 12.30 -22.06
N ALA A 115 -1.89 11.47 -22.20
CA ALA A 115 -1.09 11.02 -21.06
C ALA A 115 -0.38 12.18 -20.35
N THR A 116 0.22 13.10 -21.11
CA THR A 116 0.90 14.28 -20.55
C THR A 116 -0.07 15.21 -19.83
N GLN A 117 -1.24 15.48 -20.44
CA GLN A 117 -2.30 16.26 -19.82
C GLN A 117 -2.81 15.61 -18.54
N ARG A 118 -3.00 14.28 -18.54
CA ARG A 118 -3.43 13.53 -17.36
C ARG A 118 -2.41 13.58 -16.23
N ILE A 119 -1.11 13.49 -16.54
CA ILE A 119 -0.04 13.65 -15.54
C ILE A 119 -0.09 15.05 -14.93
N LYS A 120 -0.16 16.09 -15.77
CA LYS A 120 -0.25 17.49 -15.32
C LYS A 120 -1.44 17.68 -14.38
N PHE A 121 -2.63 17.26 -14.81
CA PHE A 121 -3.84 17.33 -14.00
C PHE A 121 -3.69 16.62 -12.65
N MET A 122 -3.17 15.39 -12.62
CA MET A 122 -3.00 14.66 -11.35
C MET A 122 -2.02 15.37 -10.41
N ILE A 123 -0.94 15.95 -10.93
CA ILE A 123 0.03 16.71 -10.12
C ILE A 123 -0.62 17.97 -9.54
N GLU A 124 -1.36 18.72 -10.37
CA GLU A 124 -2.10 19.92 -9.94
C GLU A 124 -3.18 19.58 -8.89
N ALA A 125 -3.86 18.44 -9.05
CA ALA A 125 -4.79 17.87 -8.09
C ALA A 125 -4.14 17.37 -6.78
N GLY A 126 -2.80 17.37 -6.70
CA GLY A 126 -2.05 17.05 -5.48
C GLY A 126 -1.52 15.61 -5.40
N ALA A 127 -1.34 14.91 -6.53
CA ALA A 127 -0.61 13.65 -6.57
C ALA A 127 0.88 13.86 -6.25
N ASP A 128 1.38 13.10 -5.29
CA ASP A 128 2.79 13.07 -4.92
C ASP A 128 3.60 12.09 -5.76
N ILE A 129 2.91 11.03 -6.21
CA ILE A 129 3.47 9.93 -6.98
C ILE A 129 2.59 9.72 -8.22
N ILE A 130 3.21 9.51 -9.38
CA ILE A 130 2.51 9.07 -10.58
C ILE A 130 2.93 7.63 -10.85
N ASP A 131 1.95 6.72 -10.89
CA ASP A 131 2.17 5.28 -11.12
C ASP A 131 1.83 4.92 -12.55
N VAL A 132 2.87 4.72 -13.35
CA VAL A 132 2.78 4.49 -14.79
C VAL A 132 2.78 2.98 -15.07
N GLY A 133 1.68 2.46 -15.62
CA GLY A 133 1.54 1.06 -16.01
C GLY A 133 1.26 0.89 -17.50
N GLY A 134 1.97 -0.03 -18.17
CA GLY A 134 1.74 -0.37 -19.58
C GLY A 134 0.90 -1.65 -19.80
N GLU A 135 0.61 -2.38 -18.72
CA GLU A 135 -0.15 -3.63 -18.72
C GLU A 135 -1.27 -3.55 -17.68
N SER A 136 -2.47 -4.02 -18.05
CA SER A 136 -3.58 -4.16 -17.12
C SER A 136 -3.36 -5.37 -16.21
N THR A 137 -3.52 -5.19 -14.90
CA THR A 137 -3.49 -6.26 -13.88
C THR A 137 -4.89 -6.54 -13.31
N ARG A 138 -5.93 -6.12 -14.03
CA ARG A 138 -7.33 -6.43 -13.67
C ARG A 138 -7.61 -7.94 -13.80
N PRO A 139 -8.58 -8.49 -13.05
CA PRO A 139 -9.00 -9.88 -13.22
C PRO A 139 -9.27 -10.23 -14.68
N GLY A 140 -8.67 -11.30 -15.19
CA GLY A 140 -8.86 -11.79 -16.56
C GLY A 140 -8.12 -11.01 -17.65
N SER A 141 -7.24 -10.06 -17.30
CA SER A 141 -6.47 -9.31 -18.31
C SER A 141 -5.49 -10.20 -19.08
N LYS A 142 -5.32 -9.91 -20.37
CA LYS A 142 -4.32 -10.57 -21.23
C LYS A 142 -2.92 -10.04 -20.92
N ILE A 143 -1.96 -10.96 -20.87
CA ILE A 143 -0.54 -10.63 -20.73
C ILE A 143 -0.05 -10.03 -22.05
N VAL A 144 0.74 -8.96 -21.98
CA VAL A 144 1.42 -8.39 -23.15
C VAL A 144 2.92 -8.71 -23.13
N SER A 145 3.56 -8.73 -24.30
CA SER A 145 5.02 -8.94 -24.37
C SER A 145 5.77 -7.80 -23.66
N GLN A 146 6.97 -8.09 -23.15
CA GLN A 146 7.80 -7.07 -22.48
C GLN A 146 8.15 -5.91 -23.42
N LYS A 147 8.40 -6.21 -24.71
CA LYS A 147 8.68 -5.22 -25.75
C LYS A 147 7.49 -4.27 -25.95
N LEU A 148 6.27 -4.81 -26.03
CA LEU A 148 5.05 -4.01 -26.18
C LEU A 148 4.80 -3.12 -24.97
N GLU A 149 5.00 -3.63 -23.76
CA GLU A 149 4.85 -2.83 -22.54
C GLU A 149 5.87 -1.68 -22.50
N VAL A 150 7.14 -1.94 -22.83
CA VAL A 150 8.16 -0.89 -22.99
C VAL A 150 7.70 0.15 -24.01
N GLN A 151 7.19 -0.25 -25.18
CA GLN A 151 6.71 0.69 -26.20
C GLN A 151 5.61 1.62 -25.65
N ARG A 152 4.70 1.10 -24.83
CA ARG A 152 3.61 1.88 -24.21
C ARG A 152 4.13 2.92 -23.22
N VAL A 153 5.08 2.55 -22.36
CA VAL A 153 5.57 3.42 -21.28
C VAL A 153 6.76 4.30 -21.68
N LYS A 154 7.51 3.93 -22.73
CA LYS A 154 8.81 4.52 -23.10
C LYS A 154 8.80 6.03 -23.19
N HIS A 155 7.80 6.62 -23.85
CA HIS A 155 7.76 8.07 -24.03
C HIS A 155 7.53 8.82 -22.72
N VAL A 156 6.60 8.33 -21.88
CA VAL A 156 6.32 8.95 -20.58
C VAL A 156 7.54 8.86 -19.68
N LEU A 157 8.13 7.66 -19.52
CA LEU A 157 9.28 7.45 -18.63
C LEU A 157 10.49 8.28 -19.03
N LYS A 158 10.81 8.39 -20.33
CA LYS A 158 11.93 9.20 -20.83
C LYS A 158 11.82 10.68 -20.44
N ASN A 159 10.61 11.22 -20.46
CA ASN A 159 10.37 12.66 -20.33
C ASN A 159 9.94 13.07 -18.91
N PHE A 160 9.48 12.12 -18.08
CA PHE A 160 8.83 12.42 -16.81
C PHE A 160 9.72 13.20 -15.84
N LYS A 161 10.92 12.71 -15.53
CA LYS A 161 11.79 13.36 -14.51
C LYS A 161 12.37 14.70 -14.98
N ASN A 162 12.45 14.94 -16.28
CA ASN A 162 12.85 16.24 -16.82
C ASN A 162 11.73 17.28 -16.64
N LYS A 163 10.47 16.89 -16.87
CA LYS A 163 9.31 17.78 -16.74
C LYS A 163 8.84 17.96 -15.30
N TYR A 164 8.94 16.90 -14.48
CA TYR A 164 8.40 16.85 -13.12
C TYR A 164 9.47 16.35 -12.12
N PRO A 165 10.59 17.08 -11.95
CA PRO A 165 11.72 16.61 -11.13
C PRO A 165 11.36 16.35 -9.66
N LYS A 166 10.39 17.11 -9.12
CA LYS A 166 9.93 17.00 -7.72
C LYS A 166 8.89 15.90 -7.50
N THR A 167 8.20 15.45 -8.55
CA THR A 167 7.19 14.40 -8.47
C THR A 167 7.86 13.04 -8.55
N LEU A 168 7.36 12.09 -7.76
CA LEU A 168 7.91 10.75 -7.71
C LEU A 168 7.35 9.91 -8.85
N LEU A 169 8.24 9.18 -9.52
CA LEU A 169 7.88 8.26 -10.58
C LEU A 169 7.81 6.83 -10.05
N SER A 170 6.60 6.28 -10.03
CA SER A 170 6.35 4.86 -9.83
C SER A 170 6.09 4.17 -11.16
N VAL A 171 6.58 2.94 -11.31
CA VAL A 171 6.30 2.12 -12.50
C VAL A 171 5.60 0.83 -12.07
N ASP A 172 4.41 0.60 -12.60
CA ASP A 172 3.60 -0.61 -12.39
C ASP A 172 3.94 -1.64 -13.46
N THR A 173 4.82 -2.59 -13.11
CA THR A 173 5.24 -3.66 -14.02
C THR A 173 5.72 -4.90 -13.27
N ARG A 174 5.56 -6.05 -13.93
CA ARG A 174 6.00 -7.36 -13.44
C ARG A 174 7.22 -7.90 -14.20
N LYS A 175 7.76 -7.13 -15.15
CA LYS A 175 8.73 -7.59 -16.15
C LYS A 175 10.07 -6.87 -16.01
N SER A 176 11.15 -7.65 -15.96
CA SER A 176 12.51 -7.15 -15.73
C SER A 176 12.99 -6.20 -16.83
N LEU A 177 12.60 -6.39 -18.11
CA LEU A 177 12.96 -5.46 -19.18
C LEU A 177 12.39 -4.05 -18.97
N VAL A 178 11.14 -3.96 -18.50
CA VAL A 178 10.51 -2.69 -18.18
C VAL A 178 11.18 -2.08 -16.96
N MET A 179 11.47 -2.87 -15.92
CA MET A 179 12.22 -2.40 -14.74
C MET A 179 13.59 -1.84 -15.10
N ASN A 180 14.37 -2.55 -15.91
CA ASN A 180 15.68 -2.12 -16.40
C ASN A 180 15.58 -0.81 -17.20
N PHE A 181 14.58 -0.70 -18.08
CA PHE A 181 14.33 0.52 -18.84
C PHE A 181 14.02 1.70 -17.91
N SER A 182 13.13 1.50 -16.92
CA SER A 182 12.74 2.52 -15.96
C SER A 182 13.89 2.98 -15.06
N LEU A 183 14.78 2.07 -14.65
CA LEU A 183 15.98 2.40 -13.88
C LEU A 183 16.89 3.39 -14.63
N LYS A 184 17.06 3.22 -15.95
CA LYS A 184 17.83 4.15 -16.80
C LYS A 184 17.19 5.54 -16.89
N HIS A 185 15.90 5.65 -16.57
CA HIS A 185 15.13 6.89 -16.61
C HIS A 185 14.76 7.41 -15.22
N LYS A 186 15.58 7.10 -14.21
CA LYS A 186 15.51 7.67 -12.85
C LYS A 186 14.14 7.47 -12.17
N MET A 187 13.52 6.30 -12.36
CA MET A 187 12.38 5.83 -11.58
C MET A 187 12.69 5.88 -10.08
N ASP A 188 11.70 6.27 -9.27
CA ASP A 188 11.82 6.37 -7.81
C ASP A 188 11.25 5.13 -7.10
N ILE A 189 10.19 4.52 -7.65
CA ILE A 189 9.43 3.43 -7.04
C ILE A 189 9.14 2.34 -8.09
N ILE A 190 9.35 1.08 -7.73
CA ILE A 190 8.87 -0.07 -8.51
C ILE A 190 7.64 -0.70 -7.83
N ASN A 191 6.55 -0.80 -8.58
CA ASN A 191 5.31 -1.44 -8.17
C ASN A 191 5.14 -2.74 -8.97
N ASP A 192 5.34 -3.88 -8.32
CA ASP A 192 5.13 -5.19 -8.95
C ASP A 192 4.10 -5.98 -8.15
N VAL A 193 2.88 -6.09 -8.70
CA VAL A 193 1.78 -6.81 -8.06
C VAL A 193 2.06 -8.32 -7.85
N SER A 194 3.06 -8.87 -8.53
CA SER A 194 3.53 -10.26 -8.36
C SER A 194 4.62 -10.40 -7.29
N CYS A 195 5.05 -9.30 -6.67
CA CYS A 195 6.16 -9.27 -5.72
C CYS A 195 7.47 -9.80 -6.33
N PHE A 196 7.79 -9.39 -7.56
CA PHE A 196 9.02 -9.75 -8.28
C PHE A 196 9.15 -11.25 -8.58
N LYS A 197 8.01 -11.95 -8.77
CA LYS A 197 7.97 -13.40 -9.02
C LYS A 197 7.53 -13.76 -10.43
N PHE A 198 6.85 -12.86 -11.15
CA PHE A 198 6.35 -13.16 -12.49
C PHE A 198 7.49 -13.35 -13.49
N ASP A 199 8.44 -12.42 -13.55
CA ASP A 199 9.67 -12.56 -14.33
C ASP A 199 10.82 -12.98 -13.40
N PRO A 200 11.49 -14.13 -13.64
CA PRO A 200 12.58 -14.63 -12.81
C PRO A 200 13.74 -13.64 -12.62
N LYS A 201 13.92 -12.68 -13.54
CA LYS A 201 14.99 -11.68 -13.47
C LYS A 201 14.62 -10.47 -12.62
N SER A 202 13.34 -10.22 -12.34
CA SER A 202 12.85 -8.99 -11.68
C SER A 202 13.54 -8.69 -10.36
N PHE A 203 13.62 -9.68 -9.44
CA PHE A 203 14.26 -9.46 -8.13
C PHE A 203 15.73 -9.05 -8.28
N ASN A 204 16.49 -9.76 -9.14
CA ASN A 204 17.89 -9.45 -9.38
C ASN A 204 18.08 -8.07 -10.03
N THR A 205 17.14 -7.67 -10.90
CA THR A 205 17.13 -6.34 -11.51
C THR A 205 16.98 -5.21 -10.49
N ILE A 206 16.20 -5.36 -9.41
CA ILE A 206 15.90 -4.24 -8.50
C ILE A 206 16.59 -4.28 -7.13
N LYS A 207 17.08 -5.44 -6.66
CA LYS A 207 17.47 -5.66 -5.25
C LYS A 207 18.53 -4.67 -4.72
N GLY A 208 19.50 -4.30 -5.56
CA GLY A 208 20.62 -3.43 -5.19
C GLY A 208 20.42 -1.94 -5.47
N HIS A 209 19.32 -1.55 -6.11
CA HIS A 209 19.11 -0.17 -6.54
C HIS A 209 18.49 0.71 -5.46
N ASN A 210 18.83 2.00 -5.47
CA ASN A 210 18.38 3.01 -4.51
C ASN A 210 16.92 3.49 -4.73
N ILE A 211 16.02 2.58 -5.09
CA ILE A 211 14.60 2.84 -5.35
C ILE A 211 13.72 2.22 -4.27
N TRP A 212 12.51 2.75 -4.10
CA TRP A 212 11.48 2.11 -3.29
C TRP A 212 10.88 0.90 -3.99
N LYS A 213 10.60 -0.16 -3.24
CA LYS A 213 10.06 -1.42 -3.78
C LYS A 213 8.77 -1.76 -3.05
N ILE A 214 7.67 -1.88 -3.80
CA ILE A 214 6.40 -2.31 -3.23
C ILE A 214 6.40 -3.84 -3.14
N ILE A 215 6.31 -4.36 -1.92
CA ILE A 215 6.06 -5.76 -1.63
C ILE A 215 4.54 -5.92 -1.66
N HIS A 216 4.02 -6.39 -2.78
CA HIS A 216 2.58 -6.55 -3.00
C HIS A 216 2.15 -7.98 -2.73
N HIS A 217 1.07 -8.17 -1.96
CA HIS A 217 0.51 -9.50 -1.72
C HIS A 217 -0.64 -9.83 -2.66
N MET A 218 -0.48 -10.93 -3.42
CA MET A 218 -1.50 -11.53 -4.29
C MET A 218 -1.43 -13.05 -4.18
N GLN A 219 -2.59 -13.71 -4.06
CA GLN A 219 -2.72 -15.16 -4.25
C GLN A 219 -3.10 -15.45 -5.71
N GLY A 220 -2.41 -16.40 -6.34
CA GLY A 220 -2.60 -16.72 -7.76
C GLY A 220 -1.96 -15.69 -8.70
N THR A 221 -2.57 -15.49 -9.88
CA THR A 221 -2.16 -14.52 -10.91
C THR A 221 -3.34 -13.61 -11.25
N PRO A 222 -3.17 -12.47 -11.96
CA PRO A 222 -4.31 -11.66 -12.38
C PRO A 222 -5.40 -12.46 -13.12
N GLN A 223 -5.03 -13.52 -13.82
CA GLN A 223 -5.93 -14.44 -14.52
C GLN A 223 -6.71 -15.35 -13.56
N THR A 224 -6.06 -15.86 -12.51
CA THR A 224 -6.61 -16.92 -11.65
C THR A 224 -6.98 -16.48 -10.23
N MET A 225 -6.59 -15.28 -9.81
CA MET A 225 -6.67 -14.82 -8.42
C MET A 225 -8.10 -14.73 -7.87
N GLN A 226 -9.13 -14.66 -8.73
CA GLN A 226 -10.52 -14.64 -8.28
C GLN A 226 -11.16 -16.03 -8.22
N ILE A 227 -10.45 -17.07 -8.64
CA ILE A 227 -10.94 -18.45 -8.61
C ILE A 227 -10.75 -19.00 -7.20
N LYS A 228 -11.83 -19.00 -6.41
CA LYS A 228 -11.93 -19.57 -5.05
C LYS A 228 -10.68 -19.29 -4.17
N PRO A 229 -10.32 -18.01 -3.89
CA PRO A 229 -9.18 -17.70 -3.04
C PRO A 229 -9.40 -18.21 -1.60
N GLN A 230 -8.43 -18.97 -1.08
CA GLN A 230 -8.48 -19.58 0.25
C GLN A 230 -7.32 -19.14 1.12
N TYR A 231 -7.64 -18.77 2.36
CA TYR A 231 -6.69 -18.48 3.44
C TYR A 231 -7.13 -19.23 4.69
N ASN A 232 -6.18 -19.64 5.54
CA ASN A 232 -6.53 -20.13 6.86
C ASN A 232 -6.96 -18.95 7.75
N ASN A 233 -6.15 -17.88 7.73
CA ASN A 233 -6.49 -16.59 8.29
C ASN A 233 -5.83 -15.53 7.42
N VAL A 234 -6.62 -14.86 6.58
CA VAL A 234 -6.08 -13.93 5.56
C VAL A 234 -5.17 -12.86 6.15
N LEU A 235 -5.48 -12.34 7.33
CA LEU A 235 -4.70 -11.28 7.94
C LEU A 235 -3.30 -11.79 8.35
N LEU A 236 -3.25 -12.94 9.05
CA LEU A 236 -1.99 -13.51 9.53
C LEU A 236 -1.18 -14.19 8.43
N ASP A 237 -1.84 -14.77 7.43
CA ASP A 237 -1.18 -15.40 6.28
C ASP A 237 -0.48 -14.33 5.41
N ILE A 238 -1.10 -13.15 5.24
CA ILE A 238 -0.46 -12.00 4.58
C ILE A 238 0.70 -11.44 5.41
N TYR A 239 0.55 -11.39 6.73
CA TYR A 239 1.64 -10.98 7.62
C TYR A 239 2.85 -11.91 7.47
N ASP A 240 2.61 -13.22 7.49
CA ASP A 240 3.64 -14.25 7.33
C ASP A 240 4.31 -14.14 5.96
N PHE A 241 3.54 -13.85 4.91
CA PHE A 241 4.06 -13.54 3.57
C PHE A 241 5.02 -12.34 3.61
N PHE A 242 4.62 -11.21 4.18
CA PHE A 242 5.49 -10.03 4.24
C PHE A 242 6.76 -10.30 5.04
N GLU A 243 6.66 -10.97 6.18
CA GLU A 243 7.83 -11.33 6.99
C GLU A 243 8.84 -12.17 6.17
N LYS A 244 8.34 -13.10 5.35
CA LYS A 244 9.16 -13.91 4.44
C LYS A 244 9.81 -13.06 3.34
N GLU A 245 9.05 -12.18 2.69
CA GLU A 245 9.56 -11.37 1.57
C GLU A 245 10.54 -10.29 2.05
N ILE A 246 10.29 -9.63 3.18
CA ILE A 246 11.21 -8.68 3.82
C ILE A 246 12.57 -9.33 4.09
N LYS A 247 12.59 -10.60 4.54
CA LYS A 247 13.84 -11.33 4.82
C LYS A 247 14.76 -11.43 3.59
N LYS A 248 14.20 -11.52 2.38
CA LYS A 248 14.99 -11.60 1.12
C LYS A 248 15.80 -10.33 0.86
N PHE A 249 15.32 -9.18 1.34
CA PHE A 249 15.99 -7.90 1.15
C PHE A 249 17.02 -7.59 2.25
N LYS A 250 17.07 -8.32 3.37
CA LYS A 250 17.91 -7.98 4.53
C LYS A 250 19.39 -7.74 4.20
N LYS A 251 19.96 -8.54 3.30
CA LYS A 251 21.38 -8.44 2.89
C LYS A 251 21.64 -7.38 1.81
N GLN A 252 20.62 -6.65 1.35
CA GLN A 252 20.76 -5.64 0.31
C GLN A 252 21.07 -4.26 0.90
N LYS A 253 21.84 -3.44 0.17
CA LYS A 253 22.23 -2.07 0.61
C LYS A 253 21.03 -1.19 0.96
N TYR A 254 19.94 -1.29 0.19
CA TYR A 254 18.73 -0.47 0.36
C TYR A 254 17.56 -1.28 0.95
N ASN A 255 17.84 -2.14 1.93
CA ASN A 255 16.87 -3.05 2.56
C ASN A 255 15.71 -2.36 3.29
N LYS A 256 15.86 -1.08 3.67
CA LYS A 256 14.81 -0.27 4.29
C LYS A 256 13.84 0.36 3.28
N LYS A 257 14.19 0.39 1.99
CA LYS A 257 13.38 1.01 0.94
C LYS A 257 12.26 0.10 0.43
N LEU A 258 11.41 -0.37 1.34
CA LEU A 258 10.26 -1.23 1.06
C LEU A 258 8.96 -0.55 1.46
N ILE A 259 7.89 -0.84 0.72
CA ILE A 259 6.50 -0.44 1.04
C ILE A 259 5.66 -1.72 1.02
N LEU A 260 4.75 -1.89 1.97
CA LEU A 260 3.88 -3.07 2.03
C LEU A 260 2.51 -2.75 1.44
N ASP A 261 2.06 -3.54 0.47
CA ASP A 261 0.70 -3.46 -0.06
C ASP A 261 -0.02 -4.80 0.13
N PRO A 262 -1.04 -4.89 1.01
CA PRO A 262 -1.75 -6.14 1.26
C PRO A 262 -2.58 -6.61 0.06
N GLY A 263 -2.72 -5.79 -0.98
CA GLY A 263 -3.31 -6.14 -2.27
C GLY A 263 -4.82 -6.28 -2.21
N ILE A 264 -5.54 -5.21 -1.86
CA ILE A 264 -7.01 -5.21 -1.85
C ILE A 264 -7.56 -5.59 -3.24
N GLY A 265 -8.41 -6.61 -3.27
CA GLY A 265 -8.99 -7.18 -4.49
C GLY A 265 -8.04 -8.07 -5.31
N PHE A 266 -6.84 -8.41 -4.82
CA PHE A 266 -5.92 -9.34 -5.48
C PHE A 266 -5.87 -10.67 -4.74
N GLY A 267 -6.60 -11.68 -5.23
CA GLY A 267 -6.60 -13.00 -4.58
C GLY A 267 -7.51 -13.08 -3.36
N LYS A 268 -8.60 -12.29 -3.28
CA LYS A 268 -9.35 -12.04 -2.04
C LYS A 268 -10.84 -11.81 -2.28
N ASN A 269 -11.68 -12.50 -1.52
CA ASN A 269 -13.14 -12.26 -1.50
C ASN A 269 -13.51 -11.03 -0.66
N LEU A 270 -14.80 -10.69 -0.59
CA LEU A 270 -15.30 -9.54 0.18
C LEU A 270 -14.88 -9.59 1.66
N LYS A 271 -15.16 -10.70 2.34
CA LYS A 271 -14.81 -10.90 3.77
C LYS A 271 -13.31 -10.71 4.02
N HIS A 272 -12.47 -11.21 3.11
CA HIS A 272 -11.02 -11.04 3.19
C HIS A 272 -10.61 -9.57 3.08
N ASN A 273 -11.13 -8.85 2.09
CA ASN A 273 -10.80 -7.42 1.89
C ASN A 273 -11.25 -6.57 3.08
N LEU A 274 -12.46 -6.79 3.60
CA LEU A 274 -12.98 -6.07 4.76
C LEU A 274 -12.15 -6.36 6.02
N MET A 275 -11.74 -7.61 6.25
CA MET A 275 -10.91 -7.99 7.40
C MET A 275 -9.53 -7.31 7.37
N ILE A 276 -8.91 -7.23 6.18
CA ILE A 276 -7.62 -6.54 6.01
C ILE A 276 -7.76 -5.05 6.30
N LEU A 277 -8.78 -4.40 5.72
CA LEU A 277 -9.00 -2.96 5.94
C LEU A 277 -9.29 -2.68 7.42
N ASN A 278 -10.17 -3.48 8.06
CA ASN A 278 -10.52 -3.34 9.47
C ASN A 278 -9.29 -3.40 10.39
N LYS A 279 -8.35 -4.32 10.12
CA LYS A 279 -7.19 -4.60 10.97
C LYS A 279 -5.86 -4.19 10.34
N ILE A 280 -5.87 -3.20 9.45
CA ILE A 280 -4.71 -2.82 8.63
C ILE A 280 -3.49 -2.38 9.46
N SER A 281 -3.75 -1.81 10.64
CA SER A 281 -2.73 -1.42 11.62
C SER A 281 -1.82 -2.56 12.10
N LEU A 282 -2.20 -3.83 11.87
CA LEU A 282 -1.36 -4.98 12.21
C LEU A 282 0.00 -4.89 11.51
N PHE A 283 0.02 -4.46 10.25
CA PHE A 283 1.23 -4.46 9.43
C PHE A 283 2.26 -3.40 9.87
N HIS A 284 1.89 -2.46 10.75
CA HIS A 284 2.86 -1.53 11.34
C HIS A 284 3.90 -2.22 12.20
N SER A 285 3.61 -3.41 12.74
CA SER A 285 4.61 -4.21 13.49
C SER A 285 5.70 -4.83 12.60
N LEU A 286 5.58 -4.71 11.28
CA LEU A 286 6.64 -5.08 10.33
C LEU A 286 7.66 -3.95 10.11
N GLY A 287 7.37 -2.73 10.57
CA GLY A 287 8.31 -1.60 10.55
C GLY A 287 8.43 -0.86 9.21
N PHE A 288 7.53 -1.10 8.26
CA PHE A 288 7.54 -0.48 6.93
C PHE A 288 6.30 0.39 6.67
N PRO A 289 6.38 1.38 5.74
CA PRO A 289 5.21 2.07 5.23
C PRO A 289 4.19 1.13 4.60
N ILE A 290 2.91 1.48 4.69
CA ILE A 290 1.81 0.73 4.10
C ILE A 290 1.21 1.55 2.97
N LEU A 291 0.94 0.90 1.84
CA LEU A 291 0.18 1.41 0.72
C LEU A 291 -1.15 0.67 0.61
N ILE A 292 -2.21 1.41 0.25
CA ILE A 292 -3.53 0.83 -0.04
C ILE A 292 -4.04 1.32 -1.40
N GLY A 293 -4.46 0.37 -2.24
CA GLY A 293 -5.15 0.62 -3.50
C GLY A 293 -6.58 0.08 -3.50
N THR A 294 -7.52 0.84 -2.94
CA THR A 294 -8.97 0.50 -2.89
C THR A 294 -9.78 1.10 -4.03
N SER A 295 -9.22 2.10 -4.73
CA SER A 295 -9.93 2.87 -5.74
C SER A 295 -10.58 2.00 -6.83
N ARG A 296 -11.89 2.17 -7.00
CA ARG A 296 -12.75 1.45 -7.97
C ARG A 296 -12.81 -0.08 -7.81
N LYS A 297 -12.31 -0.64 -6.71
CA LYS A 297 -12.29 -2.10 -6.51
C LYS A 297 -13.69 -2.67 -6.30
N ARG A 298 -13.88 -3.92 -6.73
CA ARG A 298 -15.15 -4.67 -6.69
C ARG A 298 -15.75 -4.79 -5.30
N PHE A 299 -14.95 -4.83 -4.23
CA PHE A 299 -15.49 -4.93 -2.88
C PHE A 299 -16.43 -3.74 -2.55
N ILE A 300 -16.19 -2.56 -3.13
CA ILE A 300 -17.04 -1.39 -2.93
C ILE A 300 -18.43 -1.67 -3.50
N SER A 301 -18.53 -2.13 -4.75
CA SER A 301 -19.82 -2.45 -5.36
C SER A 301 -20.55 -3.59 -4.64
N GLN A 302 -19.80 -4.55 -4.08
CA GLN A 302 -20.40 -5.62 -3.29
C GLN A 302 -20.97 -5.15 -1.95
N VAL A 303 -20.52 -4.01 -1.42
CA VAL A 303 -21.04 -3.42 -0.18
C VAL A 303 -22.08 -2.35 -0.45
N SER A 304 -21.90 -1.55 -1.52
CA SER A 304 -22.82 -0.47 -1.88
C SER A 304 -24.04 -0.96 -2.66
N GLU A 305 -24.00 -2.17 -3.23
CA GLU A 305 -25.11 -2.80 -3.94
C GLU A 305 -25.77 -1.85 -4.97
N LYS A 306 -27.04 -1.48 -4.77
CA LYS A 306 -27.80 -0.58 -5.65
C LYS A 306 -27.23 0.83 -5.78
N TYR A 307 -26.29 1.22 -4.92
CA TYR A 307 -25.61 2.51 -4.92
C TYR A 307 -24.24 2.49 -5.63
N ASP A 308 -23.90 1.42 -6.38
CA ASP A 308 -22.65 1.37 -7.15
C ASP A 308 -22.61 2.44 -8.24
N THR A 309 -21.41 3.01 -8.46
CA THR A 309 -21.15 3.94 -9.55
C THR A 309 -19.89 3.51 -10.29
N LYS A 310 -19.72 3.94 -11.55
CA LYS A 310 -18.50 3.63 -12.33
C LYS A 310 -17.21 4.06 -11.61
N GLU A 311 -17.26 5.20 -10.94
CA GLU A 311 -16.11 5.84 -10.30
C GLU A 311 -15.92 5.41 -8.84
N ARG A 312 -16.97 4.92 -8.16
CA ARG A 312 -16.93 4.42 -6.78
C ARG A 312 -16.24 5.37 -5.80
N ILE A 313 -16.40 6.69 -6.00
CA ILE A 313 -15.64 7.72 -5.27
C ILE A 313 -15.96 7.66 -3.78
N GLY A 314 -17.24 7.64 -3.40
CA GLY A 314 -17.67 7.59 -2.00
C GLY A 314 -17.09 6.40 -1.23
N GLY A 315 -17.22 5.18 -1.77
CA GLY A 315 -16.63 3.98 -1.16
C GLY A 315 -15.09 4.00 -1.16
N THR A 316 -14.46 4.60 -2.17
CA THR A 316 -13.01 4.78 -2.21
C THR A 316 -12.57 5.71 -1.08
N LEU A 317 -13.20 6.88 -0.95
CA LEU A 317 -12.89 7.87 0.08
C LEU A 317 -13.09 7.28 1.49
N ALA A 318 -14.22 6.61 1.73
CA ALA A 318 -14.51 5.97 3.02
C ALA A 318 -13.43 4.95 3.43
N SER A 319 -12.99 4.12 2.47
CA SER A 319 -11.92 3.14 2.75
C SER A 319 -10.56 3.80 3.02
N ILE A 320 -10.27 4.94 2.37
CA ILE A 320 -9.03 5.69 2.53
C ILE A 320 -8.99 6.41 3.86
N THR A 321 -10.05 7.15 4.24
CA THR A 321 -10.10 7.87 5.52
C THR A 321 -10.05 6.91 6.70
N PHE A 322 -10.73 5.76 6.60
CA PHE A 322 -10.62 4.70 7.61
C PHE A 322 -9.21 4.10 7.70
N SER A 323 -8.50 3.95 6.58
CA SER A 323 -7.11 3.47 6.59
C SER A 323 -6.13 4.53 7.12
N LEU A 324 -6.38 5.80 6.78
CA LEU A 324 -5.62 6.96 7.25
C LEU A 324 -5.74 7.14 8.77
N SER A 325 -6.93 6.91 9.33
CA SER A 325 -7.15 6.90 10.79
C SER A 325 -6.32 5.82 11.49
N GLN A 326 -5.95 4.75 10.80
CA GLN A 326 -5.04 3.70 11.29
C GLN A 326 -3.57 3.94 10.91
N GLY A 327 -3.21 5.13 10.45
CA GLY A 327 -1.85 5.54 10.14
C GLY A 327 -1.27 5.01 8.82
N VAL A 328 -2.10 4.52 7.90
CA VAL A 328 -1.69 4.29 6.51
C VAL A 328 -1.45 5.65 5.85
N LYS A 329 -0.36 5.78 5.07
CA LYS A 329 0.05 7.06 4.50
C LYS A 329 0.07 7.12 2.98
N ILE A 330 -0.04 5.99 2.27
CA ILE A 330 0.09 5.98 0.80
C ILE A 330 -1.18 5.40 0.19
N PHE A 331 -1.83 6.16 -0.69
CA PHE A 331 -3.08 5.76 -1.31
C PHE A 331 -2.98 5.81 -2.82
N ARG A 332 -3.21 4.65 -3.46
CA ARG A 332 -3.22 4.52 -4.92
C ARG A 332 -4.63 4.74 -5.46
N VAL A 333 -4.82 5.80 -6.24
CA VAL A 333 -6.14 6.31 -6.64
C VAL A 333 -6.23 6.72 -8.10
N HIS A 334 -7.43 6.59 -8.67
CA HIS A 334 -7.72 7.09 -10.02
C HIS A 334 -8.17 8.56 -10.00
N ASN A 335 -8.96 8.93 -9.00
CA ASN A 335 -9.60 10.25 -8.81
C ASN A 335 -8.80 11.01 -7.75
N VAL A 336 -7.76 11.75 -8.17
CA VAL A 336 -6.81 12.39 -7.23
C VAL A 336 -7.45 13.57 -6.51
N GLU A 337 -8.15 14.43 -7.25
CA GLU A 337 -8.72 15.68 -6.77
C GLU A 337 -9.76 15.45 -5.67
N GLU A 338 -10.73 14.57 -5.93
CA GLU A 338 -11.83 14.25 -5.03
C GLU A 338 -11.32 13.58 -3.76
N ILE A 339 -10.33 12.69 -3.89
CA ILE A 339 -9.70 12.05 -2.73
C ILE A 339 -8.84 13.05 -1.95
N LYS A 340 -8.13 13.96 -2.62
CA LYS A 340 -7.36 15.02 -1.97
C LYS A 340 -8.27 15.90 -1.12
N GLN A 341 -9.38 16.36 -1.69
CA GLN A 341 -10.38 17.16 -0.99
C GLN A 341 -10.87 16.44 0.27
N GLY A 342 -11.31 15.19 0.15
CA GLY A 342 -11.81 14.42 1.29
C GLY A 342 -10.76 14.16 2.37
N ILE A 343 -9.50 13.88 2.00
CA ILE A 343 -8.40 13.74 2.98
C ILE A 343 -8.14 15.05 3.72
N LEU A 344 -8.14 16.20 3.02
CA LEU A 344 -7.88 17.49 3.67
C LEU A 344 -8.95 17.82 4.72
N ILE A 345 -10.23 17.54 4.42
CA ILE A 345 -11.33 17.68 5.39
C ILE A 345 -11.12 16.73 6.56
N PHE A 346 -10.85 15.46 6.30
CA PHE A 346 -10.61 14.47 7.36
C PHE A 346 -9.45 14.85 8.28
N GLU A 347 -8.33 15.30 7.73
CA GLU A 347 -7.18 15.77 8.52
C GLU A 347 -7.50 17.04 9.33
N ALA A 348 -8.32 17.95 8.80
CA ALA A 348 -8.75 19.13 9.53
C ALA A 348 -9.60 18.73 10.76
N LEU A 349 -10.48 17.75 10.62
CA LEU A 349 -11.28 17.22 11.73
C LEU A 349 -10.42 16.56 12.81
N LEU A 350 -9.37 15.83 12.43
CA LEU A 350 -8.47 15.15 13.37
C LEU A 350 -7.48 16.08 14.11
N LYS A 351 -7.37 17.36 13.74
CA LYS A 351 -6.43 18.31 14.37
C LYS A 351 -6.91 18.87 15.71
N LYS A 352 -8.23 18.87 15.96
CA LYS A 352 -8.82 19.25 17.25
C LYS A 352 -8.39 18.24 18.32
#